data_AF-A0A0M0G155-F1
#
_entry.id   AF-A0A0M0G155-F1
#
_cell.length_a   1.000
_cell.length_b   1.000
_cell.length_c   1.000
_cell.angle_alpha   90.00
_cell.angle_beta   90.00
_cell.angle_gamma   90.00
#
_symmetry.space_group_name_H-M   'P 1'
#
loop_
_entity.id
_entity.type
_entity.pdbx_description
1 polymer ?
#
loop_
_entity_poly.entity_id
_entity_poly.type
_entity_poly.pdbx_seq_one_letter_code
_entity_poly.pdbx_strand_id
1 'polypeptide(L)' 'MTTLTTKEIQKIEEYYYWVGFKSWIPFPKELNEKLFEVYGEEPVPYSWTEQDIYEGSRKIIFDYFRNHSK' A
#
# COMPACT_ATOMS: atom_id res chain seq x y z
N MET A 1 16.65 -0.03 -5.51
CA MET A 1 15.71 1.09 -5.36
C MET A 1 14.39 0.47 -5.02
N THR A 2 13.85 0.81 -3.87
CA THR A 2 12.61 0.23 -3.36
C THR A 2 11.57 1.32 -3.49
N THR A 3 10.70 1.20 -4.49
CA THR A 3 9.53 2.07 -4.69
C THR A 3 8.35 1.18 -5.02
N LEU A 4 7.18 1.62 -4.61
CA LEU A 4 5.95 0.89 -4.80
C LEU A 4 5.60 0.81 -6.29
N THR A 5 5.61 -0.40 -6.84
CA THR A 5 5.15 -0.66 -8.21
C THR A 5 3.79 -1.35 -8.22
N THR A 6 3.13 -1.37 -9.38
CA THR A 6 1.88 -2.15 -9.55
C THR A 6 2.06 -3.62 -9.14
N LYS A 7 3.23 -4.21 -9.42
CA LYS A 7 3.54 -5.59 -9.02
C LYS A 7 3.64 -5.75 -7.51
N GLU A 8 4.12 -4.73 -6.81
CA GLU A 8 4.18 -4.75 -5.34
C GLU A 8 2.82 -4.53 -4.71
N ILE A 9 1.98 -3.66 -5.28
CA ILE A 9 0.57 -3.56 -4.86
C ILE A 9 -0.12 -4.92 -4.98
N GLN A 10 0.04 -5.62 -6.11
CA GLN A 10 -0.54 -6.96 -6.29
C GLN A 10 -0.07 -7.96 -5.22
N LYS A 11 1.22 -7.93 -4.83
CA LYS A 11 1.73 -8.77 -3.74
C LYS A 11 1.12 -8.41 -2.39
N ILE A 12 0.92 -7.12 -2.13
CA ILE A 12 0.29 -6.64 -0.90
C ILE A 12 -1.19 -7.07 -0.88
N GLU A 13 -1.90 -6.93 -2.00
CA GLU A 13 -3.27 -7.40 -2.16
C GLU A 13 -3.38 -8.90 -1.91
N GLU A 14 -2.49 -9.70 -2.50
CA GLU A 14 -2.42 -11.14 -2.29
C GLU A 14 -2.17 -11.48 -0.80
N TYR A 15 -1.24 -10.79 -0.15
CA TYR A 15 -1.00 -10.96 1.28
C TYR A 15 -2.28 -10.71 2.11
N TYR A 16 -2.96 -9.59 1.89
CA TYR A 16 -4.18 -9.25 2.63
C TYR A 16 -5.33 -10.21 2.34
N TYR A 17 -5.42 -10.72 1.11
CA TYR A 17 -6.35 -11.79 0.77
C TYR A 17 -6.10 -13.05 1.61
N TRP A 18 -4.83 -13.51 1.70
CA TRP A 18 -4.44 -14.71 2.45
C TRP A 18 -4.58 -14.57 3.96
N VAL A 19 -4.36 -13.38 4.53
CA VAL A 19 -4.53 -13.13 5.97
C VAL A 19 -5.99 -12.85 6.38
N GLY A 20 -6.93 -12.87 5.44
CA GLY A 20 -8.37 -12.89 5.72
C GLY A 20 -9.15 -11.62 5.37
N PHE A 21 -8.49 -10.56 4.89
CA PHE A 21 -9.13 -9.31 4.45
C PHE A 21 -9.63 -9.41 3.01
N LYS A 22 -10.37 -10.47 2.69
CA LYS A 22 -10.79 -10.78 1.31
C LYS A 22 -11.63 -9.68 0.67
N SER A 23 -12.43 -8.95 1.44
CA SER A 23 -13.26 -7.84 0.95
C SER A 23 -12.49 -6.56 0.65
N TRP A 24 -11.22 -6.47 1.05
CA TRP A 24 -10.38 -5.33 0.72
C TRP A 24 -9.88 -5.40 -0.72
N ILE A 25 -9.91 -6.59 -1.33
CA ILE A 25 -9.27 -6.87 -2.61
C ILE A 25 -10.33 -6.98 -3.72
N PRO A 26 -10.08 -6.40 -4.92
CA PRO A 26 -8.95 -5.52 -5.24
C PRO A 26 -9.02 -4.20 -4.47
N PHE A 27 -7.86 -3.62 -4.18
CA PHE A 27 -7.80 -2.30 -3.57
C PHE A 27 -8.53 -1.28 -4.43
N PRO A 28 -9.36 -0.41 -3.84
CA PRO A 28 -10.01 0.66 -4.57
C PRO A 28 -8.99 1.55 -5.28
N LYS A 29 -9.39 2.10 -6.43
CA LYS A 29 -8.52 2.95 -7.26
C LYS A 29 -7.90 4.10 -6.45
N GLU A 30 -8.69 4.76 -5.62
CA GLU A 30 -8.25 5.89 -4.78
C GLU A 30 -7.18 5.48 -3.75
N LEU A 31 -7.28 4.26 -3.21
CA LEU A 31 -6.26 3.72 -2.30
C LEU A 31 -4.95 3.47 -3.06
N ASN A 32 -5.02 2.91 -4.27
CA ASN A 32 -3.82 2.69 -5.10
C ASN A 32 -3.16 4.01 -5.50
N GLU A 33 -3.94 5.01 -5.91
CA GLU A 33 -3.43 6.35 -6.23
C GLU A 33 -2.70 6.97 -5.03
N LYS A 34 -3.28 6.89 -3.84
CA LYS A 34 -2.66 7.38 -2.61
C LYS A 34 -1.36 6.63 -2.26
N LEU A 35 -1.31 5.32 -2.48
CA LEU A 35 -0.10 4.53 -2.24
C LEU A 35 1.02 4.91 -3.21
N PHE A 36 0.70 5.15 -4.48
CA PHE A 36 1.67 5.61 -5.49
C PHE A 36 2.14 7.05 -5.26
N GLU A 37 1.25 7.94 -4.80
CA GLU A 37 1.62 9.32 -4.48
C GLU A 37 2.73 9.38 -3.41
N VAL A 38 2.67 8.50 -2.40
CA VAL A 38 3.63 8.51 -1.29
C VAL A 38 4.87 7.67 -1.58
N TYR A 39 4.71 6.50 -2.19
CA TYR A 39 5.78 5.51 -2.30
C TYR A 39 6.13 5.12 -3.75
N GLY A 40 5.43 5.64 -4.76
CA GLY A 40 5.69 5.35 -6.17
C GLY A 40 6.97 5.99 -6.70
N GLU A 41 7.44 7.04 -6.03
CA GLU A 41 8.71 7.71 -6.33
C GLU A 41 9.61 7.76 -5.09
N GLU A 42 10.92 7.78 -5.34
CA GLU A 42 11.91 7.84 -4.28
C GLU A 42 12.10 9.29 -3.82
N PRO A 43 12.08 9.58 -2.50
CA PRO A 43 12.36 10.91 -2.00
C PRO A 43 13.83 11.26 -2.28
N VAL A 44 14.17 12.54 -2.41
CA VAL A 44 15.57 13.00 -2.55
C VAL A 44 15.85 14.00 -1.43
N PRO A 45 17.02 13.95 -0.75
CA PRO A 45 18.22 13.13 -1.00
C PRO A 45 18.23 11.76 -0.30
N TYR A 46 17.11 11.34 0.27
CA TYR A 46 17.00 10.10 1.05
C TYR A 46 16.62 8.91 0.15
N SER A 47 16.42 7.75 0.75
CA SER A 47 15.91 6.57 0.05
C SER A 47 14.91 5.88 0.95
N TRP A 48 13.85 5.32 0.37
CA TRP A 48 13.00 4.42 1.12
C TRP A 48 13.72 3.12 1.41
N THR A 49 13.59 2.64 2.65
CA THR A 49 13.87 1.24 2.96
C THR A 49 12.63 0.39 2.66
N GLU A 50 12.83 -0.93 2.52
CA GLU A 50 11.71 -1.88 2.44
C GLU A 50 10.78 -1.78 3.67
N GLN A 51 11.36 -1.51 4.85
CA GLN A 51 10.60 -1.36 6.08
C GLN A 51 9.74 -0.08 6.07
N ASP A 52 10.25 1.03 5.53
CA ASP A 52 9.48 2.28 5.42
C ASP A 52 8.24 2.09 4.54
N ILE A 53 8.41 1.44 3.39
CA ILE A 53 7.30 1.15 2.47
C ILE A 53 6.33 0.16 3.11
N TYR A 54 6.81 -0.89 3.77
CA TYR A 54 5.96 -1.89 4.40
C TYR A 54 5.08 -1.30 5.52
N GLU A 55 5.68 -0.66 6.53
CA GLU A 55 4.92 -0.10 7.65
C GLU A 55 4.06 1.09 7.21
N GLY A 56 4.58 1.92 6.32
CA GLY A 56 3.90 3.08 5.77
C GLY A 56 2.67 2.73 4.96
N SER A 57 2.81 1.84 3.97
CA SER A 57 1.69 1.36 3.16
C SER A 57 0.64 0.65 4.01
N ARG A 58 1.07 -0.19 4.97
CA ARG A 58 0.17 -0.86 5.93
C ARG A 58 -0.70 0.15 6.68
N LYS A 59 -0.11 1.22 7.21
CA LYS A 59 -0.87 2.26 7.92
C LYS A 59 -1.90 2.93 7.02
N ILE A 60 -1.53 3.29 5.79
CA ILE A 60 -2.43 3.91 4.81
C ILE A 60 -3.63 3.00 4.49
N ILE A 61 -3.37 1.71 4.26
CA ILE A 61 -4.40 0.71 3.93
C ILE A 61 -5.39 0.55 5.08
N PHE A 62 -4.88 0.34 6.31
CA PHE A 62 -5.75 0.20 7.48
C PHE A 62 -6.58 1.45 7.76
N ASP A 63 -5.98 2.63 7.65
CA ASP A 63 -6.70 3.89 7.84
C ASP A 63 -7.78 4.08 6.77
N TYR A 64 -7.53 3.70 5.52
CA TYR A 64 -8.52 3.73 4.44
C TYR A 64 -9.74 2.87 4.78
N PHE A 65 -9.54 1.59 5.07
CA PHE A 65 -10.65 0.66 5.32
C PHE A 65 -11.34 0.90 6.67
N ARG A 66 -10.65 1.42 7.69
CA ARG A 66 -11.28 1.84 8.95
C ARG A 66 -12.25 2.99 8.75
N ASN A 67 -11.87 3.98 7.95
CA ASN A 67 -12.71 5.16 7.72
C ASN A 67 -13.86 4.92 6.73
N HIS A 68 -13.76 3.87 5.91
CA HIS A 68 -14.80 3.46 4.95
C HIS A 68 -15.66 2.28 5.40
N SER A 69 -15.39 1.69 6.57
CA SER A 69 -16.26 0.72 7.21
C SER A 69 -17.42 1.43 7.92
N LYS A 70 -18.39 1.93 7.14
CA LYS A 70 -19.72 2.35 7.64
C LYS A 70 -20.74 1.25 7.40
#